data_AF-A0A226QNY5-F1
#
_entry.id   AF-A0A226QNY5-F1
#
_cell.length_a   1.000
_cell.length_b   1.000
_cell.length_c   1.000
_cell.angle_alpha   90.00
_cell.angle_beta   90.00
_cell.angle_gamma   90.00
#
_symmetry.space_group_name_H-M   'P 1'
#
loop_
_entity.id
_entity.type
_entity.pdbx_description
1 polymer ?
#
loop_
_entity_poly.entity_id
_entity_poly.type
_entity_poly.pdbx_seq_one_letter_code
_entity_poly.pdbx_strand_id
1 'polypeptide(L)'
;MRKNFVISKQSDIDGFNSFKCSLCGEEFKLLASEVQEDDVLELFCPNCGIPSPISTYYTEDLIDHAKTIALNEAINMINDMFKRLEKSTRNNKNITFKRGKSLPNTKPRTLYEKDDLEQIEFLCCNKKAKLSLLSKTIRPFCPYCGVN
;
A
#
# COMPACT_ATOMS: atom_id res chain seq x y z
N MET A 1 -7.43 18.55 -13.08
CA MET A 1 -7.03 17.22 -13.56
C MET A 1 -6.99 16.27 -12.38
N ARG A 2 -7.70 15.14 -12.44
CA ARG A 2 -7.47 14.05 -11.48
C ARG A 2 -6.12 13.43 -11.82
N LYS A 3 -5.20 13.39 -10.85
CA LYS A 3 -3.95 12.63 -10.96
C LYS A 3 -4.19 11.27 -10.34
N ASN A 4 -3.92 10.21 -11.09
CA ASN A 4 -3.97 8.84 -10.60
C ASN A 4 -2.53 8.42 -10.28
N PHE A 5 -2.32 7.90 -9.08
CA PHE A 5 -1.05 7.31 -8.68
C PHE A 5 -1.17 5.80 -8.76
N VAL A 6 -0.25 5.17 -9.48
CA VAL A 6 -0.15 3.71 -9.55
C VAL A 6 1.03 3.30 -8.68
N ILE A 7 0.78 2.44 -7.70
CA ILE A 7 1.80 1.88 -6.82
C ILE A 7 1.94 0.41 -7.19
N SER A 8 3.17 -0.01 -7.49
CA SER A 8 3.48 -1.39 -7.85
C SER A 8 4.45 -1.98 -6.83
N LYS A 9 4.12 -3.17 -6.33
CA LYS A 9 5.00 -4.02 -5.52
C LYS A 9 5.18 -5.35 -6.25
N GLN A 10 6.43 -5.80 -6.37
CA GLN A 10 6.72 -7.13 -6.92
C GLN A 10 6.31 -8.18 -5.91
N SER A 11 5.60 -9.21 -6.37
CA SER A 11 5.27 -10.37 -5.57
C SER A 11 6.49 -11.22 -5.25
N ASP A 12 6.34 -12.11 -4.28
CA ASP A 12 7.35 -13.13 -4.03
C ASP A 12 7.45 -14.15 -5.18
N ILE A 13 8.39 -15.08 -5.07
CA ILE A 13 8.68 -16.05 -6.13
C ILE A 13 7.49 -16.95 -6.49
N ASP A 14 6.53 -17.10 -5.57
CA ASP A 14 5.32 -17.90 -5.74
C ASP A 14 4.09 -17.05 -6.12
N GLY A 15 4.26 -15.74 -6.31
CA GLY A 15 3.20 -14.81 -6.70
C GLY A 15 2.35 -14.28 -5.54
N PHE A 16 2.84 -14.34 -4.30
CA PHE A 16 2.12 -13.83 -3.12
C PHE A 16 2.59 -12.44 -2.71
N ASN A 17 1.67 -11.64 -2.14
CA ASN A 17 1.92 -10.34 -1.56
C ASN A 17 1.57 -10.32 -0.07
N SER A 18 2.33 -9.55 0.72
CA SER A 18 2.13 -9.42 2.17
C SER A 18 0.99 -8.48 2.54
N PHE A 19 0.27 -8.90 3.58
CA PHE A 19 -0.82 -8.21 4.24
C PHE A 19 -0.60 -8.27 5.76
N LYS A 20 -1.03 -7.22 6.46
CA LYS A 20 -0.91 -7.12 7.92
C LYS A 20 -2.22 -6.62 8.52
N CYS A 21 -2.83 -7.42 9.38
CA CYS A 21 -4.06 -7.06 10.06
C CYS A 21 -3.84 -5.87 10.99
N SER A 22 -4.53 -4.75 10.76
CA SER A 22 -4.45 -3.57 11.62
C SER A 22 -5.00 -3.78 13.05
N LEU A 23 -5.77 -4.85 13.28
CA LEU A 23 -6.41 -5.12 14.58
C LEU A 23 -5.56 -5.98 15.51
N CYS A 24 -5.00 -7.08 15.00
CA CYS A 24 -4.23 -8.03 15.82
C CYS A 24 -2.76 -8.15 15.43
N GLY A 25 -2.33 -7.47 14.35
CA GLY A 25 -0.94 -7.46 13.89
C GLY A 25 -0.52 -8.71 13.12
N GLU A 26 -1.44 -9.65 12.85
CA GLU A 26 -1.14 -10.86 12.08
C GLU A 26 -0.63 -10.51 10.68
N GLU A 27 0.51 -11.09 10.30
CA GLU A 27 1.09 -10.99 8.96
C GLU A 27 0.81 -12.27 8.17
N PHE A 28 0.27 -12.11 6.98
CA PHE A 28 -0.07 -13.20 6.08
C PHE A 28 0.13 -12.76 4.64
N LYS A 29 0.18 -13.72 3.72
CA LYS A 29 0.25 -13.41 2.30
C LYS A 29 -0.82 -14.11 1.49
N LEU A 30 -1.29 -13.42 0.46
CA LEU A 30 -2.29 -13.92 -0.48
C LEU A 30 -1.76 -13.81 -1.91
N LEU A 31 -2.30 -14.65 -2.81
CA LEU A 31 -1.96 -14.60 -4.23
C LEU A 31 -2.36 -13.25 -4.81
N ALA A 32 -1.40 -12.55 -5.42
CA ALA A 32 -1.64 -11.22 -5.96
C ALA A 32 -2.74 -11.22 -7.04
N SER A 33 -2.78 -12.27 -7.86
CA SER A 33 -3.80 -12.44 -8.90
C SER A 33 -5.22 -12.55 -8.35
N GLU A 34 -5.40 -13.05 -7.13
CA GLU A 34 -6.73 -13.27 -6.55
C GLU A 34 -7.24 -12.05 -5.80
N VAL A 35 -6.33 -11.21 -5.31
CA VAL A 35 -6.68 -10.04 -4.48
C VAL A 35 -6.72 -8.75 -5.30
N GLN A 36 -6.07 -8.72 -6.47
CA GLN A 36 -6.16 -7.60 -7.41
C GLN A 36 -7.41 -7.62 -8.28
N GLU A 37 -8.24 -8.67 -8.19
CA GLU A 37 -9.56 -8.70 -8.83
C GLU A 37 -10.46 -7.64 -8.17
N ASP A 38 -11.07 -6.76 -8.98
CA ASP A 38 -11.91 -5.63 -8.53
C ASP A 38 -13.12 -6.06 -7.66
N ASP A 39 -13.41 -7.37 -7.62
CA ASP A 39 -14.52 -7.97 -6.88
C ASP A 39 -14.16 -8.29 -5.41
N VAL A 40 -12.88 -8.24 -5.02
CA VAL A 40 -12.44 -8.53 -3.65
C VAL A 40 -12.47 -7.26 -2.79
N LEU A 41 -13.61 -7.01 -2.16
CA LEU A 41 -13.81 -5.83 -1.29
C LEU A 41 -13.32 -6.07 0.15
N GLU A 42 -13.47 -7.30 0.65
CA GLU A 42 -13.22 -7.66 2.03
C GLU A 42 -12.38 -8.94 2.13
N LEU A 43 -11.54 -8.99 3.15
CA LEU A 43 -10.74 -10.15 3.52
C LEU A 43 -10.99 -10.47 5.00
N PHE A 44 -10.69 -11.70 5.38
CA PHE A 44 -10.74 -12.16 6.76
C PHE A 44 -9.32 -12.28 7.31
N CYS A 45 -9.13 -11.88 8.57
CA CYS A 45 -7.84 -12.12 9.22
C CYS A 45 -7.69 -13.62 9.53
N PRO A 46 -6.60 -14.29 9.10
CA PRO A 46 -6.41 -15.70 9.40
C PRO A 46 -6.25 -16.02 10.90
N ASN A 47 -5.92 -15.03 11.73
CA ASN A 47 -5.82 -15.19 13.18
C ASN A 47 -7.12 -14.83 13.92
N CYS A 48 -7.67 -13.63 13.71
CA CYS A 48 -8.85 -13.17 14.47
C CYS A 48 -10.21 -13.41 13.78
N GLY A 49 -10.22 -13.81 12.51
CA GLY A 49 -11.46 -14.13 11.76
C GLY A 49 -12.36 -12.92 11.46
N ILE A 50 -11.95 -11.70 11.81
CA ILE A 50 -12.75 -10.50 11.58
C ILE A 50 -12.71 -10.13 10.09
N PRO A 51 -13.85 -9.96 9.41
CA PRO A 51 -13.91 -9.41 8.06
C PRO A 51 -13.56 -7.91 8.11
N SER A 52 -12.73 -7.47 7.19
CA SER A 52 -12.42 -6.05 7.04
C SER A 52 -12.12 -5.69 5.59
N PRO A 53 -12.27 -4.42 5.21
CA PRO A 53 -11.88 -3.97 3.88
C PRO A 53 -10.40 -4.24 3.61
N ILE A 54 -10.06 -4.60 2.38
CA ILE A 54 -8.67 -4.88 1.97
C ILE A 54 -7.67 -3.79 2.39
N SER A 55 -8.09 -2.53 2.36
CA SER A 55 -7.25 -1.38 2.70
C SER A 55 -6.76 -1.37 4.15
N THR A 56 -7.46 -2.09 5.05
CA THR A 56 -7.06 -2.24 6.46
C THR A 56 -5.93 -3.25 6.64
N TYR A 57 -5.62 -4.02 5.60
CA TYR A 57 -4.57 -5.04 5.61
C TYR A 57 -3.28 -4.58 4.92
N TYR A 58 -3.22 -3.35 4.39
CA TYR A 58 -2.01 -2.86 3.77
C TYR A 58 -0.87 -2.75 4.76
N THR A 59 0.30 -3.23 4.35
CA THR A 59 1.51 -3.19 5.14
C THR A 59 2.02 -1.75 5.30
N GLU A 60 2.72 -1.49 6.40
CA GLU A 60 3.23 -0.15 6.73
C GLU A 60 4.17 0.41 5.64
N ASP A 61 5.00 -0.44 5.03
CA ASP A 61 5.91 -0.04 3.96
C ASP A 61 5.16 0.42 2.70
N LEU A 62 4.06 -0.24 2.35
CA LEU A 62 3.20 0.15 1.23
C LEU A 62 2.51 1.50 1.50
N ILE A 63 2.00 1.68 2.72
CA ILE A 63 1.37 2.93 3.16
C ILE A 63 2.39 4.08 3.13
N ASP A 64 3.60 3.87 3.64
CA ASP A 64 4.64 4.91 3.66
C ASP A 64 5.16 5.24 2.27
N HIS A 65 5.25 4.26 1.38
CA HIS A 65 5.53 4.49 -0.04
C HIS A 65 4.45 5.38 -0.67
N ALA A 66 3.17 5.06 -0.46
CA ALA A 66 2.05 5.83 -0.96
C ALA A 66 2.08 7.28 -0.45
N LYS A 67 2.30 7.47 0.85
CA LYS A 67 2.44 8.79 1.49
C LYS A 67 3.59 9.58 0.87
N THR A 68 4.74 8.94 0.62
CA THR A 68 5.91 9.63 0.04
C THR A 68 5.61 10.14 -1.38
N ILE A 69 4.94 9.34 -2.20
CA ILE A 69 4.50 9.76 -3.54
C ILE A 69 3.55 10.96 -3.45
N ALA A 70 2.56 10.89 -2.56
CA ALA A 70 1.59 11.96 -2.37
C ALA A 70 2.26 13.27 -1.90
N LEU A 71 3.20 13.18 -0.96
CA LEU A 71 3.95 14.33 -0.45
C LEU A 71 4.82 14.98 -1.52
N ASN A 72 5.52 14.18 -2.34
CA ASN A 72 6.31 14.70 -3.45
C ASN A 72 5.45 15.44 -4.48
N GLU A 73 4.25 14.94 -4.76
CA GLU A 73 3.33 15.65 -5.64
C GLU A 73 2.90 16.99 -5.01
N ALA A 74 2.53 17.01 -3.73
CA ALA A 74 2.19 18.25 -3.05
C ALA A 74 3.35 19.27 -3.09
N ILE A 75 4.59 18.80 -2.90
CA ILE A 75 5.81 19.60 -3.03
C ILE A 75 5.96 20.18 -4.44
N ASN A 76 5.73 19.36 -5.48
CA ASN A 76 5.77 19.81 -6.87
C ASN A 76 4.70 20.89 -7.13
N MET A 77 3.48 20.72 -6.63
CA MET A 77 2.41 21.71 -6.75
C MET A 77 2.79 23.06 -6.11
N ILE A 78 3.38 23.03 -4.91
CA ILE A 78 3.84 24.24 -4.21
C ILE A 78 4.98 24.91 -5.00
N ASN A 79 5.95 24.14 -5.47
CA ASN A 79 7.07 24.65 -6.28
C ASN A 79 6.58 25.31 -7.58
N ASP A 80 5.59 24.70 -8.24
CA ASP A 80 4.98 25.26 -9.45
C ASP A 80 4.16 26.51 -9.16
N MET A 81 3.45 26.57 -8.03
CA MET A 81 2.73 27.76 -7.58
C MET A 81 3.69 28.93 -7.37
N PHE A 82 4.79 28.75 -6.64
CA PHE A 82 5.80 29.80 -6.44
C PHE A 82 6.46 30.24 -7.74
N LYS A 83 6.74 29.30 -8.66
CA LYS A 83 7.25 29.61 -10.00
C LYS A 83 6.27 30.45 -10.83
N ARG A 84 4.97 30.18 -10.74
CA ARG A 84 3.93 30.96 -11.42
C ARG A 84 3.79 32.36 -10.81
N LEU A 85 3.85 32.48 -9.49
CA LEU A 85 3.77 33.76 -8.78
C LEU A 85 4.96 34.68 -9.10
N GLU A 86 6.18 34.13 -9.13
CA GLU A 86 7.36 34.88 -9.55
C GLU A 86 7.21 35.40 -10.98
N LYS A 87 6.72 34.56 -11.91
CA LYS A 87 6.47 34.97 -13.30
C LYS A 87 5.40 36.06 -13.42
N SER A 88 4.31 35.96 -12.66
CA SER A 88 3.19 36.93 -12.75
C SER A 88 3.53 38.29 -12.13
N THR A 89 4.42 38.33 -11.14
CA THR A 89 4.83 39.58 -10.47
C THR A 89 6.01 40.27 -11.13
N ARG A 90 6.78 39.59 -11.99
CA ARG A 90 7.98 40.14 -12.65
C ARG A 90 7.73 41.41 -13.48
N ASN A 91 6.54 41.54 -14.08
CA ASN A 91 6.19 42.70 -14.91
C ASN A 91 5.36 43.76 -14.16
N ASN A 92 5.16 43.59 -12.84
CA ASN A 92 4.36 44.50 -12.03
C ASN A 92 5.27 45.54 -11.37
N LYS A 93 4.91 46.83 -11.47
CA LYS A 93 5.76 47.94 -11.01
C LYS A 93 5.80 48.08 -9.48
N ASN A 94 4.81 47.53 -8.77
CA ASN A 94 4.61 47.80 -7.35
C ASN A 94 4.94 46.60 -6.44
N ILE A 95 4.88 45.37 -6.97
CA ILE A 95 5.10 44.14 -6.20
C ILE A 95 5.94 43.18 -7.03
N THR A 96 7.09 42.78 -6.51
CA THR A 96 7.95 41.75 -7.10
C THR A 96 8.15 40.61 -6.11
N PHE A 97 7.87 39.38 -6.54
CA PHE A 97 8.12 38.17 -5.76
C PHE A 97 9.25 37.39 -6.41
N LYS A 98 10.29 37.05 -5.64
CA LYS A 98 11.35 36.13 -6.05
C LYS A 98 11.20 34.85 -5.25
N ARG A 99 11.14 33.72 -5.93
CA ARG A 99 11.01 32.44 -5.22
C ARG A 99 12.35 32.06 -4.57
N GLY A 100 12.27 31.40 -3.42
CA GLY A 100 13.43 30.77 -2.78
C GLY A 100 13.87 29.49 -3.50
N LYS A 101 14.78 28.73 -2.85
CA LYS A 101 15.14 27.39 -3.31
C LYS A 101 13.90 26.49 -3.37
N SER A 102 13.85 25.64 -4.41
CA SER A 102 12.78 24.64 -4.56
C SER A 102 12.79 23.70 -3.37
N LEU A 103 11.60 23.35 -2.86
CA LEU A 103 11.46 22.30 -1.86
C LEU A 103 11.89 20.96 -2.48
N PRO A 104 12.74 20.17 -1.80
CA PRO A 104 13.25 18.90 -2.34
C PRO A 104 12.21 17.78 -2.22
N ASN A 105 12.21 16.87 -3.18
CA ASN A 105 11.44 15.62 -3.11
C ASN A 105 12.21 14.54 -2.36
N THR A 106 11.48 13.58 -1.79
CA THR A 106 12.00 12.42 -1.08
C THR A 106 11.86 11.17 -1.94
N LYS A 107 12.90 10.34 -2.07
CA LYS A 107 12.78 9.08 -2.81
C LYS A 107 11.88 8.10 -2.03
N PRO A 108 10.81 7.55 -2.62
CA PRO A 108 10.00 6.51 -1.98
C PRO A 108 10.85 5.28 -1.64
N ARG A 109 10.51 4.62 -0.53
CA ARG A 109 11.13 3.35 -0.13
C ARG A 109 10.90 2.30 -1.22
N THR A 110 11.90 1.47 -1.50
CA THR A 110 11.74 0.31 -2.38
C THR A 110 10.88 -0.76 -1.70
N LEU A 111 9.84 -1.22 -2.39
CA LEU A 111 8.95 -2.28 -1.92
C LEU A 111 9.48 -3.63 -2.41
N TYR A 112 9.59 -4.60 -1.51
CA TYR A 112 9.96 -5.97 -1.82
C TYR A 112 9.20 -6.91 -0.88
N GLU A 113 8.99 -8.14 -1.32
CA GLU A 113 8.45 -9.21 -0.49
C GLU A 113 9.61 -9.95 0.21
N LYS A 114 9.38 -10.34 1.45
CA LYS A 114 10.28 -11.24 2.20
C LYS A 114 9.81 -12.65 2.00
N ASP A 115 10.67 -13.65 2.05
CA ASP A 115 10.25 -15.06 2.03
C ASP A 115 10.35 -15.65 3.43
N ASP A 116 9.31 -15.43 4.24
CA ASP A 116 9.31 -15.69 5.68
C ASP A 116 8.07 -16.46 6.19
N LEU A 117 7.13 -16.80 5.29
CA LEU A 117 5.88 -17.48 5.62
C LEU A 117 5.73 -18.78 4.83
N GLU A 118 5.04 -19.76 5.42
CA GLU A 118 4.79 -21.05 4.77
C GLU A 118 3.45 -21.07 4.06
N GLN A 119 3.44 -21.62 2.84
CA GLN A 119 2.22 -21.83 2.08
C GLN A 119 1.35 -22.93 2.69
N ILE A 120 0.05 -22.66 2.78
CA ILE A 120 -1.00 -23.62 3.13
C ILE A 120 -2.16 -23.53 2.13
N GLU A 121 -2.99 -24.57 2.10
CA GLU A 121 -4.18 -24.65 1.27
C GLU A 121 -5.44 -24.73 2.13
N PHE A 122 -6.41 -23.88 1.84
CA PHE A 122 -7.71 -23.83 2.49
C PHE A 122 -8.75 -24.60 1.67
N LEU A 123 -9.19 -25.74 2.21
CA LEU A 123 -10.16 -26.62 1.54
C LEU A 123 -11.57 -26.02 1.42
N CYS A 124 -11.92 -24.96 2.18
CA CYS A 124 -13.24 -24.32 2.06
C CYS A 124 -13.51 -23.74 0.66
N CYS A 125 -12.45 -23.30 -0.03
CA CYS A 125 -12.56 -22.60 -1.30
C CYS A 125 -11.42 -22.96 -2.28
N ASN A 126 -10.58 -23.95 -1.93
CA ASN A 126 -9.40 -24.36 -2.70
C ASN A 126 -8.44 -23.19 -2.99
N LYS A 127 -8.29 -22.29 -2.01
CA LYS A 127 -7.40 -21.11 -2.10
C LYS A 127 -6.15 -21.34 -1.28
N LYS A 128 -5.07 -20.64 -1.64
CA LYS A 128 -3.78 -20.75 -0.95
C LYS A 128 -3.45 -19.44 -0.27
N ALA A 129 -2.81 -19.52 0.88
CA ALA A 129 -2.23 -18.38 1.58
C ALA A 129 -0.88 -18.77 2.19
N LYS A 130 -0.02 -17.81 2.47
CA LYS A 130 1.17 -18.05 3.31
C LYS A 130 0.94 -17.49 4.70
N LEU A 131 1.20 -18.30 5.73
CA LEU A 131 1.03 -17.94 7.15
C LEU A 131 2.31 -18.23 7.93
N SER A 132 2.40 -17.66 9.13
CA SER A 132 3.45 -18.03 10.07
C SER A 132 3.24 -19.46 10.59
N LEU A 133 4.32 -20.12 11.03
CA LEU A 133 4.27 -21.45 11.65
C LEU A 133 3.30 -21.53 12.83
N LEU A 134 3.25 -20.46 13.64
CA LEU A 134 2.35 -20.36 14.79
C LEU A 134 0.89 -20.32 14.32
N SER A 135 0.59 -19.46 13.35
CA SER A 135 -0.77 -19.26 12.83
C SER A 135 -1.32 -20.51 12.14
N LYS A 136 -0.45 -21.26 11.44
CA LYS A 136 -0.77 -22.57 10.85
C LYS A 136 -1.20 -23.61 11.89
N THR A 137 -0.65 -23.54 13.10
CA THR A 137 -0.90 -24.53 14.15
C THR A 137 -2.23 -24.29 14.89
N ILE A 138 -2.77 -23.07 14.84
CA ILE A 138 -3.92 -22.64 15.65
C ILE A 138 -5.28 -22.90 14.96
N ARG A 139 -5.30 -23.66 13.84
CA ARG A 139 -6.42 -23.72 12.89
C ARG A 139 -6.82 -22.30 12.44
N PRO A 140 -6.16 -21.80 11.38
CA PRO A 140 -6.39 -20.44 10.91
C PRO A 140 -7.74 -20.32 10.21
N PHE A 141 -8.34 -19.14 10.30
CA PHE A 141 -9.48 -18.78 9.45
C PHE A 141 -9.02 -18.59 8.00
N CYS A 142 -9.83 -19.02 7.04
CA CYS A 142 -9.56 -18.76 5.63
C CYS A 142 -9.65 -17.25 5.33
N PRO A 143 -8.60 -16.63 4.77
CA PRO A 143 -8.61 -15.20 4.46
C PRO A 143 -9.67 -14.77 3.43
N TYR A 144 -10.20 -15.70 2.66
CA TYR A 144 -11.18 -15.45 1.61
C TYR A 144 -12.62 -15.71 2.08
N CYS A 145 -12.84 -16.79 2.83
CA CYS A 145 -14.18 -17.30 3.15
C CYS A 145 -14.53 -17.18 4.66
N GLY A 146 -13.55 -16.91 5.52
CA GLY A 146 -13.73 -16.82 6.98
C GLY A 146 -13.99 -18.15 7.70
N VAL A 147 -13.95 -19.30 7.01
CA VAL A 147 -14.12 -20.64 7.61
C VAL A 147 -12.80 -21.12 8.22
N ASN A 148 -12.89 -21.76 9.40
CA ASN A 148 -11.76 -22.37 10.13
C ASN A 148 -11.79 -23.90 10.01
#